data_AF-A0A059JD36-F1
#
_entry.id   AF-A0A059JD36-F1
#
_cell.length_a   1.000
_cell.length_b   1.000
_cell.length_c   1.000
_cell.angle_alpha   90.00
_cell.angle_beta   90.00
_cell.angle_gamma   90.00
#
_symmetry.space_group_name_H-M   'P 1'
#
loop_
_entity.id
_entity.type
_entity.pdbx_description
1 polymer ?
#
loop_
_entity_poly.entity_id
_entity_poly.type
_entity_poly.pdbx_seq_one_letter_code
_entity_poly.pdbx_strand_id
1 'polypeptide(L)'
;MTDLPAGEAATDEMSVVARSPIHFGPFLVTPQVFFVTPLSFALVNLKPLLPGHVLVCPIRRTPRLSDLTPAEATNLFLTVRRVSRMVERVYQASSLNVAIQDGVDAGQSVPHVHAHIIPRKKADLDHKGGSDAIYGMMDGEEGDIGRFLAERKLAMERRRAQSEFSAVDNDAREPRSDEEMHKEAETLAAEMEKEMEMEWESSRRVYDE
;
A
#
# COMPACT_ATOMS: atom_id res chain seq x y z
N MET A 1 8.02 -44.16 -10.19
CA MET A 1 7.17 -43.85 -9.02
C MET A 1 7.53 -42.43 -8.61
N THR A 2 7.08 -41.49 -9.45
CA THR A 2 6.05 -40.46 -9.20
C THR A 2 6.70 -39.15 -8.79
N ASP A 3 7.11 -38.40 -9.81
CA ASP A 3 7.33 -36.95 -9.74
C ASP A 3 6.06 -36.27 -9.23
N LEU A 4 6.21 -35.44 -8.19
CA LEU A 4 5.21 -34.46 -7.80
C LEU A 4 5.57 -33.13 -8.46
N PRO A 5 4.65 -32.45 -9.18
CA PRO A 5 4.96 -31.19 -9.81
C PRO A 5 5.03 -30.08 -8.75
N ALA A 6 6.23 -29.53 -8.53
CA ALA A 6 6.48 -28.40 -7.63
C ALA A 6 5.89 -27.05 -8.13
N GLY A 7 5.11 -27.05 -9.22
CA GLY A 7 4.58 -25.84 -9.86
C GLY A 7 3.15 -25.47 -9.49
N GLU A 8 2.39 -26.38 -8.88
CA GLU A 8 0.93 -26.17 -8.64
C GLU A 8 0.62 -25.72 -7.20
N ALA A 9 1.55 -25.92 -6.25
CA ALA A 9 1.33 -25.56 -4.83
C ALA A 9 1.55 -24.06 -4.53
N ALA A 10 2.39 -23.37 -5.30
CA ALA A 10 2.70 -21.95 -5.06
C ALA A 10 1.57 -21.00 -5.50
N THR A 11 0.73 -21.42 -6.45
CA THR A 11 -0.40 -20.63 -6.94
C THR A 11 -1.63 -20.72 -6.02
N ASP A 12 -1.76 -21.81 -5.25
CA ASP A 12 -2.89 -22.02 -4.34
C ASP A 12 -2.72 -21.31 -2.98
N GLU A 13 -1.49 -21.13 -2.48
CA GLU A 13 -1.24 -20.35 -1.26
C GLU A 13 -1.58 -18.85 -1.39
N MET A 14 -1.59 -18.32 -2.62
CA MET A 14 -2.05 -16.95 -2.90
C MET A 14 -3.59 -16.84 -2.93
N SER A 15 -4.34 -17.95 -2.98
CA SER A 15 -5.80 -17.95 -3.17
C SER A 15 -6.60 -17.88 -1.86
N VAL A 16 -6.01 -18.26 -0.72
CA VAL A 16 -6.77 -18.46 0.53
C VAL A 16 -7.04 -17.15 1.28
N VAL A 17 -6.20 -16.11 1.12
CA VAL A 17 -6.38 -14.83 1.86
C VAL A 17 -7.40 -13.89 1.19
N ALA A 18 -7.72 -14.10 -0.10
CA ALA A 18 -8.64 -13.24 -0.85
C ALA A 18 -10.13 -13.40 -0.48
N ARG A 19 -10.50 -14.21 0.53
CA ARG A 19 -11.91 -14.45 0.91
C ARG A 19 -12.42 -13.61 2.09
N SER A 20 -11.56 -12.94 2.85
CA SER A 20 -11.96 -12.16 4.03
C SER A 20 -11.78 -10.65 3.81
N PRO A 21 -12.70 -9.80 4.32
CA PRO A 21 -12.56 -8.35 4.23
C PRO A 21 -11.26 -7.83 4.88
N ILE A 22 -10.43 -7.13 4.11
CA ILE A 22 -9.16 -6.57 4.59
C ILE A 22 -9.41 -5.18 5.16
N HIS A 23 -8.85 -4.93 6.34
CA HIS A 23 -9.00 -3.67 7.06
C HIS A 23 -7.66 -2.99 7.29
N PHE A 24 -7.63 -1.67 7.08
CA PHE A 24 -6.56 -0.79 7.54
C PHE A 24 -7.09 -0.03 8.76
N GLY A 25 -6.69 -0.46 9.96
CA GLY A 25 -7.29 0.03 11.21
C GLY A 25 -8.80 -0.25 11.24
N PRO A 26 -9.66 0.78 11.41
CA PRO A 26 -11.12 0.62 11.36
C PRO A 26 -11.71 0.66 9.95
N PHE A 27 -10.90 0.88 8.90
CA PHE A 27 -11.38 1.15 7.55
C PHE A 27 -11.35 -0.12 6.69
N LEU A 28 -12.46 -0.43 6.02
CA LEU A 28 -12.52 -1.51 5.02
C LEU A 28 -11.80 -1.03 3.74
N VAL A 29 -10.76 -1.76 3.31
CA VAL A 29 -9.89 -1.33 2.21
C VAL A 29 -9.71 -2.40 1.11
N THR A 30 -10.44 -3.51 1.17
CA THR A 30 -10.29 -4.63 0.21
C THR A 30 -10.18 -4.18 -1.26
N PRO A 31 -11.03 -3.27 -1.78
CA PRO A 31 -10.95 -2.89 -3.20
C PRO A 31 -9.71 -2.07 -3.57
N GLN A 32 -8.95 -1.58 -2.58
CA GLN A 32 -7.72 -0.80 -2.75
C GLN A 32 -6.45 -1.66 -2.60
N VAL A 33 -6.59 -2.94 -2.25
CA VAL A 33 -5.49 -3.88 -2.05
C VAL A 33 -5.05 -4.42 -3.41
N PHE A 34 -3.75 -4.35 -3.70
CA PHE A 34 -3.17 -4.85 -4.96
C PHE A 34 -2.23 -6.04 -4.76
N PHE A 35 -1.81 -6.31 -3.53
CA PHE A 35 -0.95 -7.46 -3.23
C PHE A 35 -1.21 -8.00 -1.83
N VAL A 36 -1.20 -9.32 -1.70
CA VAL A 36 -1.44 -10.02 -0.44
C VAL A 36 -0.44 -11.16 -0.29
N THR A 37 0.04 -11.33 0.94
CA THR A 37 0.85 -12.47 1.38
C THR A 37 0.17 -13.10 2.59
N PRO A 38 0.67 -14.21 3.16
CA PRO A 38 0.04 -14.82 4.33
C PRO A 38 -0.07 -13.93 5.56
N LEU A 39 0.79 -12.91 5.72
CA LEU A 39 0.83 -12.06 6.93
C LEU A 39 0.81 -10.55 6.65
N SER A 40 0.91 -10.12 5.39
CA SER A 40 0.91 -8.70 5.00
C SER A 40 0.09 -8.45 3.74
N PHE A 41 -0.34 -7.21 3.53
CA PHE A 41 -0.98 -6.75 2.32
C PHE A 41 -0.43 -5.37 1.91
N ALA A 42 -0.57 -5.04 0.63
CA ALA A 42 -0.22 -3.73 0.08
C ALA A 42 -1.44 -3.07 -0.57
N LEU A 43 -1.58 -1.77 -0.36
CA LEU A 43 -2.73 -0.99 -0.84
C LEU A 43 -2.32 0.37 -1.40
N VAL A 44 -3.12 0.87 -2.33
CA VAL A 44 -2.97 2.21 -2.90
C VAL A 44 -3.43 3.27 -1.89
N ASN A 45 -2.72 4.41 -1.80
CA ASN A 45 -3.01 5.45 -0.80
C ASN A 45 -4.18 6.35 -1.25
N LEU A 46 -5.15 6.66 -0.39
CA LEU A 46 -6.28 7.54 -0.74
C LEU A 46 -5.85 8.92 -1.23
N LYS A 47 -4.86 9.53 -0.56
CA LYS A 47 -4.27 10.82 -0.94
C LYS A 47 -2.75 10.67 -1.03
N PRO A 48 -2.22 10.21 -2.17
CA PRO A 48 -0.79 10.00 -2.33
C PRO A 48 -0.03 11.33 -2.24
N LEU A 49 1.12 11.31 -1.56
CA LEU A 49 2.01 12.48 -1.42
C LEU A 49 2.70 12.81 -2.75
N LEU A 50 3.12 11.75 -3.45
CA LEU A 50 3.60 11.76 -4.83
C LEU A 50 2.97 10.57 -5.58
N PRO A 51 2.83 10.63 -6.92
CA PRO A 51 2.30 9.52 -7.70
C PRO A 51 3.02 8.21 -7.39
N GLY A 52 2.27 7.14 -7.11
CA GLY A 52 2.83 5.84 -6.72
C GLY A 52 3.13 5.67 -5.24
N HIS A 53 2.75 6.62 -4.38
CA HIS A 53 2.76 6.43 -2.94
C HIS A 53 1.76 5.32 -2.54
N VAL A 54 2.31 4.18 -2.11
CA VAL A 54 1.56 3.02 -1.62
C VAL A 54 1.94 2.69 -0.18
N LEU A 55 1.13 1.83 0.45
CA LEU A 55 1.34 1.37 1.82
C LEU A 55 1.49 -0.16 1.85
N VAL A 56 2.27 -0.67 2.80
CA VAL A 56 2.34 -2.10 3.15
C VAL A 56 2.05 -2.28 4.63
N CYS A 57 1.12 -3.16 4.97
CA CYS A 57 0.61 -3.35 6.33
C CYS A 57 0.58 -4.84 6.69
N PRO A 58 0.71 -5.23 7.97
CA PRO A 58 0.41 -6.59 8.40
C PRO A 58 -1.09 -6.86 8.29
N ILE A 59 -1.51 -8.11 8.13
CA ILE A 59 -2.93 -8.51 8.15
C ILE A 59 -3.51 -8.31 9.56
N ARG A 60 -2.73 -8.67 10.60
CA ARG A 60 -3.14 -8.46 11.97
C ARG A 60 -2.99 -6.99 12.34
N ARG A 61 -4.11 -6.37 12.71
CA ARG A 61 -4.19 -4.98 13.16
C ARG A 61 -3.42 -4.78 14.46
N THR A 62 -2.20 -4.28 14.33
CA THR A 62 -1.29 -3.95 15.43
C THR A 62 -0.88 -2.50 15.31
N PRO A 63 -0.95 -1.68 16.38
CA PRO A 63 -0.61 -0.27 16.28
C PRO A 63 0.91 -0.03 16.24
N ARG A 64 1.71 -0.87 16.90
CA ARG A 64 3.16 -0.65 17.03
C ARG A 64 3.99 -1.76 16.39
N LEU A 65 5.16 -1.40 15.88
CA LEU A 65 6.16 -2.36 15.38
C LEU A 65 6.56 -3.38 16.45
N SER A 66 6.64 -2.96 17.71
CA SER A 66 6.93 -3.82 18.85
C SER A 66 5.87 -4.89 19.10
N ASP A 67 4.66 -4.71 18.58
CA ASP A 67 3.56 -5.65 18.76
C ASP A 67 3.56 -6.76 17.69
N LEU A 68 4.43 -6.65 16.68
CA LEU A 68 4.60 -7.66 15.64
C LEU A 68 5.35 -8.88 16.19
N THR A 69 4.90 -10.05 15.77
CA THR A 69 5.70 -11.27 15.91
C THR A 69 6.92 -11.20 14.98
N PRO A 70 8.00 -11.96 15.25
CA PRO A 70 9.14 -12.03 14.33
C PRO A 70 8.76 -12.47 12.90
N ALA A 71 7.76 -13.33 12.77
CA ALA A 71 7.25 -13.77 11.48
C ALA A 71 6.55 -12.64 10.71
N GLU A 72 5.70 -11.86 11.38
CA GLU A 72 5.02 -10.70 10.79
C GLU A 72 6.02 -9.60 10.42
N ALA A 73 6.98 -9.28 11.30
CA ALA A 73 8.02 -8.30 11.00
C ALA A 73 8.85 -8.72 9.77
N THR A 74 9.26 -9.99 9.70
CA THR A 74 9.98 -10.53 8.55
C THR A 74 9.15 -10.45 7.27
N ASN A 75 7.91 -10.92 7.33
CA ASN A 75 7.02 -10.91 6.17
C ASN A 75 6.69 -9.49 5.70
N LEU A 76 6.50 -8.53 6.62
CA LEU A 76 6.29 -7.12 6.33
C LEU A 76 7.45 -6.55 5.53
N PHE A 77 8.70 -6.69 6.01
CA PHE A 77 9.86 -6.13 5.31
C PHE A 77 10.20 -6.84 4.00
N LEU A 78 9.96 -8.16 3.89
CA LEU A 78 10.06 -8.87 2.61
C LEU A 78 9.02 -8.35 1.60
N THR A 79 7.81 -8.06 2.06
CA THR A 79 6.75 -7.47 1.24
C THR A 79 7.12 -6.05 0.83
N VAL A 80 7.62 -5.22 1.75
CA VAL A 80 8.13 -3.86 1.45
C VAL A 80 9.21 -3.91 0.38
N ARG A 81 10.19 -4.83 0.49
CA ARG A 81 11.25 -5.00 -0.52
C ARG A 81 10.68 -5.31 -1.91
N ARG A 82 9.71 -6.23 -2.00
CA ARG A 82 9.08 -6.61 -3.29
C ARG A 82 8.28 -5.47 -3.89
N VAL A 83 7.42 -4.83 -3.10
CA VAL A 83 6.60 -3.70 -3.55
C VAL A 83 7.49 -2.53 -3.95
N SER A 84 8.58 -2.26 -3.22
CA SER A 84 9.56 -1.21 -3.54
C SER A 84 10.13 -1.39 -4.95
N ARG A 85 10.58 -2.61 -5.30
CA ARG A 85 11.10 -2.91 -6.63
C ARG A 85 10.07 -2.68 -7.73
N MET A 86 8.85 -3.19 -7.52
CA MET A 86 7.75 -3.02 -8.48
C MET A 86 7.43 -1.53 -8.67
N VAL A 87 7.25 -0.79 -7.58
CA VAL A 87 6.89 0.65 -7.62
C VAL A 87 7.99 1.47 -8.29
N GLU A 88 9.26 1.24 -7.97
CA GLU A 88 10.38 1.92 -8.62
C GLU A 88 10.37 1.71 -10.14
N ARG A 89 10.16 0.47 -10.59
CA ARG A 89 10.07 0.10 -12.01
C ARG A 89 8.86 0.74 -12.69
N VAL A 90 7.66 0.58 -12.13
CA VAL A 90 6.40 1.03 -12.74
C VAL A 90 6.37 2.55 -12.86
N TYR A 91 6.81 3.26 -11.82
CA TYR A 91 6.79 4.72 -11.81
C TYR A 91 8.05 5.34 -12.42
N GLN A 92 9.01 4.53 -12.91
CA GLN A 92 10.30 4.98 -13.44
C GLN A 92 11.02 5.91 -12.46
N ALA A 93 11.00 5.52 -11.19
CA ALA A 93 11.67 6.23 -10.12
C ALA A 93 13.16 5.88 -10.12
N SER A 94 13.99 6.74 -9.53
CA SER A 94 15.42 6.45 -9.34
C SER A 94 15.78 6.17 -7.88
N SER A 95 14.83 6.39 -6.97
CA SER A 95 15.00 6.28 -5.52
C SER A 95 13.64 6.13 -4.86
N LEU A 96 13.62 5.74 -3.59
CA LEU A 96 12.40 5.60 -2.80
C LEU A 96 12.59 6.27 -1.43
N ASN A 97 11.55 6.89 -0.91
CA ASN A 97 11.40 7.06 0.54
C ASN A 97 10.61 5.87 1.07
N VAL A 98 11.18 5.16 2.05
CA VAL A 98 10.50 4.11 2.81
C VAL A 98 10.49 4.52 4.27
N ALA A 99 9.30 4.63 4.87
CA ALA A 99 9.13 5.17 6.21
C ALA A 99 8.01 4.47 6.97
N ILE A 100 8.16 4.37 8.29
CA ILE A 100 7.14 3.87 9.21
C ILE A 100 7.01 4.90 10.34
N GLN A 101 5.81 5.43 10.51
CA GLN A 101 5.46 6.29 11.64
C GLN A 101 4.95 5.39 12.77
N ASP A 102 5.84 5.00 13.68
CA ASP A 102 5.53 4.04 14.75
C ASP A 102 5.02 4.74 16.02
N GLY A 103 3.73 5.08 16.01
CA GLY A 103 3.03 5.75 17.11
C GLY A 103 2.68 7.21 16.82
N VAL A 104 1.75 7.76 17.61
CA VAL A 104 1.12 9.07 17.35
C VAL A 104 2.13 10.22 17.29
N ASP A 105 3.11 10.24 18.18
CA ASP A 105 4.15 11.28 18.23
C ASP A 105 5.17 11.17 17.09
N ALA A 106 5.14 10.07 16.33
CA ALA A 106 5.91 9.89 15.10
C ALA A 106 5.08 10.22 13.84
N GLY A 107 3.85 10.72 13.99
CA GLY A 107 2.93 11.08 12.90
C GLY A 107 1.95 9.96 12.50
N GLN A 108 1.81 8.89 13.29
CA GLN A 108 0.89 7.80 12.96
C GLN A 108 -0.58 8.24 13.06
N SER A 109 -1.25 8.43 11.93
CA SER A 109 -2.68 8.80 11.90
C SER A 109 -3.64 7.62 12.03
N VAL A 110 -3.22 6.41 11.62
CA VAL A 110 -4.03 5.18 11.71
C VAL A 110 -3.31 4.21 12.64
N PRO A 111 -3.94 3.72 13.72
CA PRO A 111 -3.32 2.82 14.70
C PRO A 111 -3.22 1.38 14.16
N HIS A 112 -2.50 1.23 13.06
CA HIS A 112 -2.19 -0.01 12.37
C HIS A 112 -0.84 0.20 11.69
N VAL A 113 0.19 -0.61 11.98
CA VAL A 113 1.50 -0.51 11.34
C VAL A 113 1.35 -0.43 9.82
N HIS A 114 2.00 0.56 9.21
CA HIS A 114 2.07 0.70 7.76
C HIS A 114 3.41 1.29 7.37
N ALA A 115 4.03 0.68 6.37
CA ALA A 115 5.21 1.22 5.71
C ALA A 115 4.77 2.01 4.48
N HIS A 116 5.15 3.29 4.45
CA HIS A 116 5.04 4.13 3.27
C HIS A 116 6.12 3.74 2.28
N ILE A 117 5.77 3.61 1.01
CA ILE A 117 6.71 3.46 -0.09
C ILE A 117 6.39 4.56 -1.10
N ILE A 118 7.30 5.50 -1.27
CA ILE A 118 7.09 6.71 -2.06
C ILE A 118 8.19 6.77 -3.13
N PRO A 119 7.85 6.56 -4.42
CA PRO A 119 8.83 6.68 -5.49
C PRO A 119 9.28 8.13 -5.68
N ARG A 120 10.59 8.30 -5.88
CA ARG A 120 11.25 9.59 -6.03
C ARG A 120 11.89 9.73 -7.40
N LYS A 121 11.74 10.91 -8.00
CA LYS A 121 12.44 11.34 -9.21
C LYS A 121 13.29 12.55 -8.90
N LYS A 122 14.34 12.77 -9.70
CA LYS A 122 15.14 14.00 -9.57
C LYS A 122 14.25 15.23 -9.67
N ALA A 123 14.41 16.18 -8.74
CA ALA A 123 13.69 17.45 -8.69
C ALA A 123 12.16 17.35 -8.56
N ASP A 124 11.61 16.20 -8.15
CA ASP A 124 10.16 16.00 -7.98
C ASP A 124 9.51 16.94 -6.96
N LEU A 125 10.29 17.49 -6.03
CA LEU A 125 9.85 18.40 -4.97
C LEU A 125 10.53 19.77 -5.00
N ASP A 126 11.24 20.16 -6.06
CA ASP A 126 11.92 21.46 -6.13
C ASP A 126 10.94 22.64 -5.94
N HIS A 127 9.72 22.51 -6.48
CA HIS A 127 8.63 23.47 -6.31
C HIS A 127 8.11 23.59 -4.87
N LYS A 128 8.44 22.64 -3.99
CA LYS A 128 8.11 22.63 -2.56
C LYS A 128 9.31 22.88 -1.64
N GLY A 129 10.45 23.30 -2.19
CA GLY A 129 11.66 23.57 -1.41
C GLY A 129 12.69 22.44 -1.39
N GLY A 130 12.55 21.46 -2.29
CA GLY A 130 13.52 20.39 -2.52
C GLY A 130 13.19 19.08 -1.82
N SER A 131 14.15 18.17 -1.79
CA SER A 131 13.91 16.76 -1.43
C SER A 131 13.39 16.53 -0.02
N ASP A 132 13.74 17.40 0.93
CA ASP A 132 13.35 17.28 2.34
C ASP A 132 11.91 17.73 2.60
N ALA A 133 11.26 18.38 1.63
CA ALA A 133 9.85 18.76 1.73
C ALA A 133 8.94 17.54 2.00
N ILE A 134 9.39 16.33 1.63
CA ILE A 134 8.65 15.10 1.88
C ILE A 134 8.39 14.86 3.36
N TYR A 135 9.31 15.23 4.26
CA TYR A 135 9.14 15.01 5.70
C TYR A 135 8.06 15.92 6.27
N GLY A 136 8.04 17.19 5.85
CA GLY A 136 6.95 18.12 6.21
C GLY A 136 5.60 17.70 5.63
N MET A 137 5.59 17.11 4.43
CA MET A 137 4.37 16.56 3.84
C MET A 137 3.85 15.32 4.59
N MET A 138 4.74 14.48 5.13
CA MET A 138 4.37 13.29 5.92
C MET A 138 3.84 13.64 7.32
N ASP A 139 4.41 14.66 7.96
CA ASP A 139 4.02 15.11 9.31
C ASP A 139 2.84 16.09 9.30
N GLY A 140 2.63 16.78 8.17
CA GLY A 140 1.54 17.74 7.99
C GLY A 140 0.20 17.11 7.62
N GLU A 141 -0.81 17.97 7.41
CA GLU A 141 -2.17 17.54 7.04
C GLU A 141 -2.19 16.67 5.76
N GLU A 142 -1.24 16.87 4.84
CA GLU A 142 -1.14 16.09 3.61
C GLU A 142 -0.86 14.59 3.87
N GLY A 143 -0.22 14.27 5.00
CA GLY A 143 0.15 12.93 5.40
C GLY A 143 -0.88 12.23 6.30
N ASP A 144 -1.92 12.94 6.76
CA ASP A 144 -2.92 12.40 7.69
C ASP A 144 -3.95 11.49 6.97
N ILE A 145 -3.52 10.26 6.70
CA ILE A 145 -4.33 9.24 6.03
C ILE A 145 -5.57 8.89 6.87
N GLY A 146 -5.45 8.95 8.20
CA GLY A 146 -6.55 8.63 9.13
C GLY A 146 -7.71 9.61 8.98
N ARG A 147 -7.41 10.91 8.95
CA ARG A 147 -8.39 11.97 8.68
C ARG A 147 -9.06 11.76 7.32
N PHE A 148 -8.31 11.54 6.26
CA PHE A 148 -8.90 11.38 4.92
C PHE A 148 -9.79 10.14 4.80
N LEU A 149 -9.41 9.02 5.41
CA LEU A 149 -10.23 7.81 5.44
C LEU A 149 -11.51 8.01 6.28
N ALA A 150 -11.43 8.75 7.39
CA ALA A 150 -12.58 9.10 8.20
C ALA A 150 -13.56 10.03 7.46
N GLU A 151 -13.04 11.08 6.81
CA GLU A 151 -13.83 11.99 5.96
C GLU A 151 -14.52 11.22 4.82
N ARG A 152 -13.80 10.34 4.13
CA ARG A 152 -14.37 9.48 3.07
C ARG A 152 -15.45 8.55 3.62
N LYS A 153 -15.23 7.91 4.76
CA LYS A 153 -16.22 7.04 5.41
C LYS A 153 -17.50 7.81 5.73
N LEU A 154 -17.37 8.99 6.35
CA LEU A 154 -18.50 9.86 6.66
C LEU A 154 -19.23 10.33 5.40
N ALA A 155 -18.51 10.70 4.34
CA ALA A 155 -19.11 11.08 3.07
C ALA A 155 -19.90 9.93 2.44
N MET A 156 -19.39 8.70 2.49
CA MET A 156 -20.12 7.51 2.03
C MET A 156 -21.36 7.22 2.89
N GLU A 157 -21.26 7.30 4.21
CA GLU A 157 -22.39 7.12 5.12
C GLU A 157 -23.46 8.20 4.87
N ARG A 158 -23.06 9.45 4.67
CA ARG A 158 -23.95 10.54 4.26
C ARG A 158 -24.59 10.27 2.92
N ARG A 159 -23.86 9.86 1.88
CA ARG A 159 -24.45 9.51 0.56
C ARG A 159 -25.43 8.35 0.63
N ARG A 160 -25.14 7.32 1.45
CA ARG A 160 -26.06 6.22 1.71
C ARG A 160 -27.32 6.67 2.45
N ALA A 161 -27.20 7.66 3.33
CA ALA A 161 -28.32 8.29 4.02
C ALA A 161 -29.05 9.36 3.17
N GLN A 162 -28.35 9.98 2.22
CA GLN A 162 -28.78 11.06 1.32
C GLN A 162 -28.95 10.56 -0.11
N SER A 163 -29.69 9.48 -0.33
CA SER A 163 -30.35 9.28 -1.63
C SER A 163 -31.38 10.39 -1.96
N GLU A 164 -31.35 11.52 -1.25
CA GLU A 164 -32.04 12.78 -1.49
C GLU A 164 -31.03 13.96 -1.35
N PHE A 165 -30.68 14.53 -2.52
CA PHE A 165 -30.01 15.82 -2.76
C PHE A 165 -28.50 15.99 -2.55
N SER A 166 -27.87 16.52 -3.60
CA SER A 166 -26.44 16.80 -3.74
C SER A 166 -26.05 18.19 -3.19
N ALA A 167 -24.89 18.24 -2.53
CA ALA A 167 -24.09 19.46 -2.45
C ALA A 167 -22.61 19.09 -2.65
N VAL A 168 -21.95 19.88 -3.49
CA VAL A 168 -20.51 19.78 -3.81
C VAL A 168 -19.80 20.86 -3.00
N ASP A 169 -18.69 20.50 -2.35
CA ASP A 169 -17.77 21.45 -1.76
C ASP A 169 -16.34 21.13 -2.21
N ASN A 170 -15.53 22.19 -2.32
CA ASN A 170 -14.34 22.31 -3.13
C ASN A 170 -13.12 22.51 -2.22
N ASP A 171 -12.15 21.59 -2.27
CA ASP A 171 -10.88 21.75 -1.56
C ASP A 171 -9.70 21.27 -2.42
N ALA A 172 -8.56 21.95 -2.29
CA ALA A 172 -7.51 22.09 -3.31
C ALA A 172 -6.62 20.85 -3.60
N ARG A 173 -7.06 19.65 -3.18
CA ARG A 173 -6.72 18.35 -3.78
C ARG A 173 -7.86 17.38 -3.49
N GLU A 174 -8.60 17.00 -4.52
CA GLU A 174 -9.71 16.06 -4.37
C GLU A 174 -9.18 14.66 -4.00
N PRO A 175 -9.75 13.97 -2.99
CA PRO A 175 -9.49 12.56 -2.78
C PRO A 175 -9.75 11.79 -4.08
N ARG A 176 -8.91 10.79 -4.38
CA ARG A 176 -9.13 9.93 -5.54
C ARG A 176 -10.49 9.24 -5.42
N SER A 177 -11.18 9.11 -6.54
CA SER A 177 -12.42 8.36 -6.63
C SER A 177 -12.19 6.87 -6.37
N ASP A 178 -13.24 6.17 -5.94
CA ASP A 178 -13.19 4.73 -5.71
C ASP A 178 -12.79 3.96 -6.99
N GLU A 179 -13.28 4.43 -8.16
CA GLU A 179 -12.97 3.85 -9.46
C GLU A 179 -11.49 4.03 -9.83
N GLU A 180 -10.93 5.22 -9.63
CA GLU A 180 -9.50 5.47 -9.86
C GLU A 180 -8.62 4.61 -8.96
N MET A 181 -8.95 4.52 -7.66
CA MET A 181 -8.20 3.69 -6.72
C MET A 181 -8.29 2.21 -7.09
N HIS A 182 -9.48 1.73 -7.47
CA HIS A 182 -9.68 0.35 -7.86
C HIS A 182 -8.88 0.00 -9.12
N LYS A 183 -8.96 0.85 -10.15
CA LYS A 183 -8.21 0.68 -11.39
C LYS A 183 -6.70 0.71 -11.18
N GLU A 184 -6.22 1.59 -10.30
CA GLU A 184 -4.80 1.61 -9.92
C GLU A 184 -4.41 0.32 -9.18
N ALA A 185 -5.23 -0.15 -8.25
CA ALA A 185 -4.98 -1.40 -7.55
C ALA A 185 -4.93 -2.60 -8.52
N GLU A 186 -5.84 -2.69 -9.48
CA GLU A 186 -5.81 -3.72 -10.53
C GLU A 186 -4.55 -3.63 -11.39
N THR A 187 -4.15 -2.41 -11.77
CA THR A 187 -2.94 -2.19 -12.56
C THR A 187 -1.70 -2.63 -11.78
N LEU A 188 -1.57 -2.24 -10.52
CA LEU A 188 -0.44 -2.61 -9.68
C LEU A 188 -0.45 -4.11 -9.32
N ALA A 189 -1.62 -4.74 -9.23
CA ALA A 189 -1.73 -6.19 -9.03
C ALA A 189 -1.11 -6.94 -10.22
N ALA A 190 -1.47 -6.55 -11.46
CA ALA A 190 -0.88 -7.13 -12.66
C ALA A 190 0.64 -6.88 -12.76
N GLU A 191 1.12 -5.72 -12.30
CA GLU A 191 2.57 -5.43 -12.26
C GLU A 191 3.31 -6.19 -11.17
N MET A 192 2.64 -6.53 -10.06
CA MET A 192 3.19 -7.39 -9.02
C MET A 192 3.32 -8.84 -9.48
N GLU A 193 2.36 -9.36 -10.24
CA GLU A 193 2.45 -10.71 -10.85
C GLU A 193 3.70 -10.84 -11.72
N LYS A 194 3.97 -9.84 -12.57
CA LYS A 194 5.19 -9.79 -13.39
C LYS A 194 6.45 -9.74 -12.53
N GLU A 195 6.43 -8.98 -11.42
CA GLU A 195 7.57 -8.90 -10.50
C GLU A 195 7.86 -10.25 -9.83
N MET A 196 6.81 -11.00 -9.48
CA MET A 196 6.92 -12.33 -8.89
C MET A 196 7.48 -13.35 -9.90
N GLU A 197 7.02 -13.31 -11.15
CA GLU A 197 7.59 -14.14 -12.23
C GLU A 197 9.07 -13.85 -12.45
N MET A 198 9.47 -12.57 -12.50
CA MET A 198 10.87 -12.19 -12.65
C MET A 198 11.74 -12.63 -11.46
N GLU A 199 11.24 -12.54 -10.21
CA GLU A 199 11.96 -13.04 -9.03
C GLU A 199 12.12 -14.56 -9.05
N TRP A 200 11.10 -15.28 -9.49
CA TRP A 200 11.12 -16.74 -9.67
C TRP A 200 12.14 -17.18 -10.73
N GLU A 201 12.12 -16.55 -11.91
CA GLU A 201 13.08 -16.84 -12.99
C GLU A 201 14.52 -16.54 -12.59
N SER A 202 14.75 -15.44 -11.88
CA SER A 202 16.07 -15.10 -11.38
C SER A 202 16.57 -16.10 -10.36
N SER A 203 15.68 -16.62 -9.50
CA SER A 203 16.04 -17.63 -8.49
C SER A 203 16.42 -18.96 -9.14
N ARG A 204 15.69 -19.39 -10.18
CA ARG A 204 16.02 -20.62 -10.94
C ARG A 204 17.43 -20.60 -11.54
N ARG A 205 17.83 -19.48 -12.17
CA ARG A 205 19.17 -19.39 -12.79
C ARG A 205 20.31 -19.54 -11.79
N VAL A 206 20.11 -19.15 -10.53
CA VAL A 206 21.12 -19.29 -9.47
C VAL A 206 21.33 -20.74 -9.02
N TYR A 207 20.35 -21.62 -9.23
CA TYR A 207 20.46 -23.05 -8.85
C TYR A 207 20.83 -23.97 -10.02
N ASP A 208 20.79 -23.48 -11.26
CA ASP A 208 21.20 -24.21 -12.47
C ASP A 208 22.68 -23.96 -12.86
N GLU A 209 23.39 -23.08 -12.14
CA GLU A 209 24.85 -22.83 -12.22
C GLU A 209 25.61 -23.45 -11.02
#